data_AF-A0A099S868-F1
#
_entry.id   AF-A0A099S868-F1
#
_cell.length_a   1.000
_cell.length_b   1.000
_cell.length_c   1.000
_cell.angle_alpha   90.00
_cell.angle_beta   90.00
_cell.angle_gamma   90.00
#
_symmetry.space_group_name_H-M   'P 1'
#
loop_
_entity.id
_entity.type
_entity.pdbx_description
1 polymer ?
#
loop_
_entity_poly.entity_id
_entity_poly.type
_entity_poly.pdbx_seq_one_letter_code
_entity_poly.pdbx_strand_id
1 'polypeptide(L)'
;MATSSDCIEYVCEQISGAGTIRYRKMFGEYMVYVEEKPILLVCDNTVYVKILDCIRDKMKEAQKGFPYDGAKEHYILDIDNRKFSKEIISLLLPFISVPKPRKKKQRVIE
;
A
#
# COMPACT_ATOMS: atom_id res chain seq x y z
N MET A 1 -3.40 14.09 -8.93
CA MET A 1 -3.78 13.51 -10.23
C MET A 1 -4.22 12.09 -9.95
N ALA A 2 -5.40 11.67 -10.42
CA ALA A 2 -5.88 10.33 -10.07
C ALA A 2 -4.95 9.25 -10.64
N THR A 3 -4.63 8.24 -9.83
CA THR A 3 -3.91 7.05 -10.30
C THR A 3 -4.72 6.32 -11.38
N SER A 4 -4.07 5.94 -12.47
CA SER A 4 -4.69 5.19 -13.58
C SER A 4 -4.97 3.74 -13.19
N SER A 5 -5.98 3.12 -13.82
CA SER A 5 -6.25 1.68 -13.69
C SER A 5 -5.03 0.83 -14.06
N ASP A 6 -4.33 1.20 -15.14
CA ASP A 6 -3.15 0.49 -15.61
C ASP A 6 -2.01 0.49 -14.57
N CYS A 7 -1.86 1.58 -13.83
CA CYS A 7 -0.86 1.68 -12.77
C CYS A 7 -1.17 0.70 -11.64
N ILE A 8 -2.42 0.61 -11.17
CA ILE A 8 -2.76 -0.30 -10.08
C ILE A 8 -2.66 -1.78 -10.52
N GLU A 9 -3.00 -2.08 -11.77
CA GLU A 9 -2.84 -3.42 -12.33
C GLU A 9 -1.36 -3.80 -12.41
N TYR A 10 -0.51 -2.90 -12.94
CA TYR A 10 0.93 -3.08 -12.97
C TYR A 10 1.51 -3.33 -11.57
N VAL A 11 1.14 -2.49 -10.59
CA VAL A 11 1.56 -2.66 -9.19
C VAL A 11 1.22 -4.06 -8.68
N CYS A 12 -0.01 -4.55 -8.91
CA CYS A 12 -0.44 -5.88 -8.51
C CYS A 12 0.37 -6.99 -9.19
N GLU A 13 0.70 -6.83 -10.47
CA GLU A 13 1.56 -7.78 -11.20
C GLU A 13 2.98 -7.83 -10.63
N GLN A 14 3.57 -6.67 -10.30
CA GLN A 14 4.94 -6.61 -9.75
C GLN A 14 5.07 -7.37 -8.43
N ILE A 15 4.02 -7.34 -7.60
CA ILE A 15 3.99 -7.99 -6.29
C ILE A 15 3.32 -9.36 -6.31
N SER A 16 2.96 -9.87 -7.49
CA SER A 16 2.35 -11.19 -7.63
C SER A 16 3.22 -12.27 -6.98
N GLY A 17 2.56 -13.14 -6.21
CA GLY A 17 3.21 -14.16 -5.37
C GLY A 17 3.66 -13.68 -3.99
N ALA A 18 3.41 -12.43 -3.60
CA ALA A 18 3.63 -11.95 -2.23
C ALA A 18 2.55 -12.38 -1.22
N GLY A 19 1.50 -13.07 -1.68
CA GLY A 19 0.33 -13.48 -0.91
C GLY A 19 -0.97 -13.19 -1.66
N THR A 20 -2.09 -13.24 -0.94
CA THR A 20 -3.41 -12.85 -1.45
C THR A 20 -3.45 -11.33 -1.61
N ILE A 21 -3.63 -10.87 -2.86
CA ILE A 21 -3.63 -9.43 -3.19
C ILE A 21 -5.07 -8.97 -3.48
N ARG A 22 -5.45 -7.83 -2.91
CA ARG A 22 -6.63 -7.07 -3.34
C ARG A 22 -6.35 -5.59 -3.25
N TYR A 23 -7.04 -4.76 -4.04
CA TYR A 23 -6.95 -3.31 -3.91
C TYR A 23 -8.31 -2.66 -3.70
N ARG A 24 -8.30 -1.44 -3.18
CA ARG A 24 -9.50 -0.61 -3.04
C ARG A 24 -9.22 0.80 -3.52
N LYS A 25 -10.05 1.29 -4.44
CA LYS A 25 -10.04 2.70 -4.84
C LYS A 25 -10.68 3.56 -3.74
N MET A 26 -10.01 4.64 -3.37
CA MET A 26 -10.44 5.61 -2.36
C MET A 26 -10.03 7.01 -2.83
N PHE A 27 -11.02 7.85 -3.16
CA PHE A 27 -10.80 9.25 -3.59
C PHE A 27 -9.85 9.42 -4.80
N GLY A 28 -9.94 8.53 -5.78
CA GLY A 28 -9.09 8.59 -6.98
C GLY A 28 -7.78 7.79 -6.87
N GLU A 29 -7.34 7.51 -5.65
CA GLU A 29 -6.13 6.75 -5.34
C GLU A 29 -6.44 5.32 -4.90
N TYR A 30 -5.40 4.51 -4.67
CA TYR A 30 -5.57 3.10 -4.34
C TYR A 30 -4.84 2.70 -3.05
N MET A 31 -5.48 1.82 -2.28
CA MET A 31 -4.84 1.05 -1.22
C MET A 31 -4.73 -0.40 -1.67
N VAL A 32 -3.52 -0.95 -1.61
CA VAL A 32 -3.24 -2.36 -1.89
C VAL A 32 -3.12 -3.12 -0.57
N TYR A 33 -3.86 -4.22 -0.51
CA TYR A 33 -3.85 -5.16 0.59
C TYR A 33 -3.12 -6.42 0.18
N VAL A 34 -2.26 -6.92 1.06
CA VAL A 34 -1.64 -8.24 0.97
C VAL A 34 -1.98 -8.99 2.25
N GLU A 35 -2.54 -10.19 2.15
CA GLU A 35 -3.05 -10.95 3.31
C GLU A 35 -4.00 -10.11 4.19
N GLU A 36 -4.96 -9.42 3.55
CA GLU A 36 -5.94 -8.51 4.19
C GLU A 36 -5.35 -7.28 4.90
N LYS A 37 -4.03 -7.08 4.85
CA LYS A 37 -3.31 -5.98 5.51
C LYS A 37 -3.04 -4.85 4.52
N PRO A 38 -3.27 -3.58 4.87
CA PRO A 38 -3.02 -2.44 3.99
C PRO A 38 -1.51 -2.16 3.89
N ILE A 39 -0.86 -2.72 2.88
CA ILE A 39 0.60 -2.66 2.74
C ILE A 39 1.05 -1.47 1.90
N LEU A 40 0.42 -1.24 0.74
CA LEU A 40 0.82 -0.17 -0.19
C LEU A 40 -0.27 0.89 -0.34
N LEU A 41 0.15 2.14 -0.44
CA LEU A 41 -0.64 3.26 -0.94
C LEU A 41 -0.13 3.59 -2.34
N VAL A 42 -1.03 3.76 -3.32
CA VAL A 42 -0.68 4.19 -4.67
C VAL A 42 -1.38 5.51 -4.93
N CYS A 43 -0.57 6.58 -4.97
CA CYS A 43 -1.03 7.96 -5.11
C CYS A 43 -0.21 8.67 -6.19
N ASP A 44 -0.86 9.36 -7.12
CA ASP A 44 -0.17 10.02 -8.25
C ASP A 44 0.78 9.05 -9.00
N ASN A 45 0.34 7.81 -9.23
CA ASN A 45 1.14 6.71 -9.80
C ASN A 45 2.44 6.36 -9.03
N THR A 46 2.59 6.84 -7.80
CA THR A 46 3.72 6.56 -6.92
C THR A 46 3.31 5.58 -5.83
N VAL A 47 4.15 4.58 -5.57
CA VAL A 47 3.90 3.55 -4.56
C VAL A 47 4.57 3.92 -3.25
N TYR A 48 3.81 3.90 -2.17
CA TYR A 48 4.23 4.27 -0.83
C TYR A 48 4.07 3.13 0.17
N VAL A 49 5.01 3.04 1.11
CA VAL A 49 4.95 2.15 2.27
C VAL A 49 5.22 2.90 3.56
N LYS A 50 4.62 2.45 4.66
CA LYS A 50 4.82 3.06 5.98
C LYS A 50 6.29 2.98 6.38
N ILE A 51 6.78 4.04 7.02
CA ILE A 51 8.08 4.04 7.68
C ILE A 51 7.95 3.19 8.96
N LEU A 52 8.44 1.95 8.91
CA LEU A 52 8.54 1.04 10.06
C LEU A 52 9.98 0.60 10.26
N ASP A 53 10.38 0.36 11.50
CA ASP A 53 11.77 -0.01 11.84
C ASP A 53 12.21 -1.32 11.18
N CYS A 54 11.29 -2.26 10.92
CA CYS A 54 11.60 -3.53 10.24
C CYS A 54 12.13 -3.40 8.81
N ILE A 55 11.91 -2.24 8.16
CA ILE A 55 12.39 -1.97 6.79
C ILE A 55 13.34 -0.77 6.73
N ARG A 56 13.65 -0.14 7.87
CA ARG A 56 14.43 1.10 7.93
C ARG A 56 15.79 0.97 7.25
N ASP A 57 16.55 -0.09 7.55
CA ASP A 57 17.87 -0.31 6.94
C ASP A 57 17.80 -0.56 5.43
N LYS A 58 16.77 -1.27 4.96
CA LYS A 58 16.58 -1.56 3.54
C LYS A 58 16.10 -0.35 2.74
N MET A 59 15.31 0.52 3.37
CA MET A 59 14.74 1.72 2.75
C MET A 59 15.51 2.99 3.11
N LYS A 60 16.70 2.90 3.73
CA LYS A 60 17.43 4.07 4.24
C LYS A 60 17.80 5.08 3.14
N GLU A 61 18.00 4.60 1.91
CA GLU A 61 18.33 5.39 0.72
C GLU A 61 17.10 5.67 -0.15
N ALA A 62 15.94 5.10 0.20
CA ALA A 62 14.70 5.34 -0.53
C ALA A 62 14.25 6.78 -0.33
N GLN A 63 13.72 7.37 -1.40
CA GLN A 63 13.07 8.66 -1.31
C GLN A 63 11.87 8.58 -0.36
N LYS A 64 11.53 9.72 0.23
CA LYS A 64 10.38 9.86 1.10
C LYS A 64 9.43 10.90 0.53
N GLY A 65 8.16 10.73 0.83
CA GLY A 65 7.11 11.63 0.38
C GLY A 65 5.85 11.50 1.20
N PHE A 66 4.88 12.34 0.87
CA PHE A 66 3.56 12.35 1.49
C PHE A 66 2.55 11.85 0.45
N PRO A 67 1.88 10.71 0.69
CA PRO A 67 0.94 10.14 -0.29
C PRO A 67 -0.22 11.07 -0.65
N TYR A 68 -0.63 11.93 0.27
CA TYR A 68 -1.67 12.94 0.09
C TYR A 68 -1.56 14.02 1.17
N ASP A 69 -2.30 15.12 1.02
CA ASP A 69 -2.29 16.23 1.97
C ASP A 69 -2.74 15.79 3.38
N GLY A 70 -1.96 16.14 4.40
CA GLY A 70 -2.20 15.71 5.78
C GLY A 70 -1.84 14.25 6.10
N ALA A 71 -1.26 13.50 5.15
CA ALA A 71 -0.69 12.19 5.44
C ALA A 71 0.60 12.30 6.27
N LYS A 72 1.00 11.20 6.89
CA LYS A 72 2.36 11.07 7.44
C LYS A 72 3.36 10.83 6.31
N GLU A 73 4.63 11.11 6.55
CA GLU A 73 5.71 10.76 5.62
C GLU A 73 5.78 9.22 5.45
N HIS A 74 5.97 8.79 4.21
CA HIS A 74 6.10 7.38 3.80
C HIS A 74 7.37 7.23 2.95
N TYR A 75 7.90 6.01 2.89
CA TYR A 75 8.90 5.69 1.88
C TYR A 75 8.24 5.52 0.52
N ILE A 76 8.92 5.99 -0.53
CA ILE A 76 8.59 5.68 -1.92
C ILE A 76 9.24 4.35 -2.25
N LEU A 77 8.42 3.36 -2.62
CA LEU A 77 8.87 2.03 -2.99
C LEU A 77 9.13 1.98 -4.49
N ASP A 78 10.33 1.55 -4.87
CA ASP A 78 10.66 1.19 -6.26
C ASP A 78 9.91 -0.10 -6.64
N ILE A 79 8.75 0.08 -7.26
CA ILE A 79 7.85 -1.01 -7.63
C ILE A 79 8.37 -1.81 -8.83
N ASP A 80 9.24 -1.23 -9.65
CA ASP A 80 9.84 -1.89 -10.81
C ASP A 80 10.82 -2.99 -10.39
N ASN A 81 11.39 -2.88 -9.20
CA ASN A 81 12.17 -3.94 -8.59
C ASN A 81 11.28 -4.97 -7.89
N ARG A 82 10.73 -5.92 -8.66
CA ARG A 82 9.87 -7.02 -8.16
C ARG A 82 10.43 -7.74 -6.95
N LYS A 83 11.72 -8.07 -6.97
CA LYS A 83 12.36 -8.86 -5.90
C LYS A 83 12.40 -8.04 -4.61
N PHE A 84 12.83 -6.78 -4.71
CA PHE A 84 12.88 -5.87 -3.57
C PHE A 84 11.49 -5.55 -3.02
N SER A 85 10.52 -5.25 -3.91
CA SER A 85 9.14 -4.99 -3.53
C SER A 85 8.53 -6.13 -2.71
N LYS A 86 8.70 -7.38 -3.15
CA LYS A 86 8.22 -8.56 -2.42
C LYS A 86 8.94 -8.76 -1.09
N GLU A 87 10.24 -8.46 -1.02
CA GLU A 87 11.00 -8.51 0.23
C GLU A 87 10.48 -7.48 1.24
N ILE A 88 10.26 -6.23 0.82
CA ILE A 88 9.69 -5.17 1.67
C ILE A 88 8.29 -5.56 2.17
N ILE A 89 7.44 -6.10 1.29
CA ILE A 89 6.10 -6.59 1.68
C ILE A 89 6.21 -7.68 2.74
N SER A 90 7.10 -8.66 2.54
CA SER A 90 7.30 -9.76 3.47
C SER A 90 7.74 -9.27 4.86
N LEU A 91 8.60 -8.26 4.92
CA LEU A 91 9.05 -7.64 6.17
C LEU A 91 7.97 -6.80 6.85
N LEU A 92 7.05 -6.21 6.09
CA LEU A 92 5.94 -5.40 6.62
C LEU A 92 4.78 -6.26 7.14
N LEU A 93 4.52 -7.40 6.51
CA LEU A 93 3.38 -8.27 6.81
C LEU A 93 3.23 -8.60 8.30
N PRO A 94 4.28 -8.99 9.06
CA PRO A 94 4.15 -9.31 10.48
C PRO A 94 3.75 -8.11 11.36
N PHE A 95 4.08 -6.88 10.95
CA PHE A 95 3.92 -5.67 11.76
C PHE A 95 2.64 -4.90 11.46
N ILE A 96 2.01 -5.14 10.30
CA ILE A 96 0.76 -4.47 9.92
C ILE A 96 -0.43 -5.33 10.34
N SER A 97 -1.33 -4.77 11.15
CA SER A 97 -2.57 -5.44 11.53
C SER A 97 -3.64 -5.32 10.45
N VAL A 98 -4.50 -6.35 10.37
CA VAL A 98 -5.70 -6.30 9.54
C VAL A 98 -6.63 -5.19 10.07
N PRO A 99 -7.20 -4.33 9.21
CA PRO A 99 -8.14 -3.30 9.66
C PRO A 99 -9.35 -3.94 10.30
N LYS A 100 -9.73 -3.49 11.51
CA LYS A 100 -10.95 -3.99 12.15
C LYS A 100 -12.15 -3.72 11.24
N PRO A 101 -13.00 -4.71 10.94
CA PRO A 101 -14.21 -4.47 10.17
C PRO A 101 -15.05 -3.44 10.90
N ARG A 102 -15.34 -2.31 10.24
CA ARG A 102 -16.25 -1.31 10.80
C ARG A 102 -17.64 -1.95 10.86
N LYS A 103 -18.27 -1.95 12.04
CA LYS A 103 -19.67 -2.37 12.20
C LYS A 103 -20.51 -1.59 11.17
N LYS A 104 -21.19 -2.29 10.27
CA LYS A 104 -22.14 -1.66 9.35
C LYS A 104 -23.22 -1.01 10.23
N LYS A 105 -23.36 0.33 10.18
CA LYS A 105 -24.58 0.97 10.70
C LYS A 105 -25.73 0.45 9.84
N GLN A 106 -26.65 -0.27 10.47
CA GLN A 106 -27.90 -0.68 9.85
C GLN A 106 -28.60 0.62 9.43
N ARG A 107 -28.81 0.80 8.13
CA ARG A 107 -29.63 1.89 7.61
C ARG A 107 -31.04 1.61 8.14
N VAL A 108 -31.49 2.37 9.13
CA VAL A 108 -32.92 2.42 9.46
C VAL A 108 -33.56 3.09 8.25
N ILE A 109 -34.38 2.33 7.55
CA ILE A 109 -35.27 2.83 6.51
C ILE A 109 -36.52 3.24 7.28
N GLU A 110 -36.76 4.54 7.40
CA GLU A 110 -38.07 5.09 7.78
C GLU A 110 -38.99 5.12 6.56
#